data_AF-A0A967Z067-F1
#
_entry.id   AF-A0A967Z067-F1
#
_cell.length_a   1.000
_cell.length_b   1.000
_cell.length_c   1.000
_cell.angle_alpha   90.00
_cell.angle_beta   90.00
_cell.angle_gamma   90.00
#
_symmetry.space_group_name_H-M   'P 1'
#
loop_
_entity.id
_entity.type
_entity.pdbx_description
1 polymer ?
#
loop_
_entity_poly.entity_id
_entity_poly.type
_entity_poly.pdbx_seq_one_letter_code
_entity_poly.pdbx_strand_id
1 'polypeptide(L)'
;RIGATSGYRWYMPIKGNFWSLVRSVWNMTSANVLFSDKYNFAWGGSMAIRRTTFEELRIVRKWQTGLSDDMILSQAVKAGGYQIKFVPQSIVATYEKTSWRSLLEWTSRQLTIVRMYEPKLWKFAAFPQWLFNLIFLLGSYLVLKGLLTNSVIPVAAWLMMSDLPMGGIINSVRFSTFQKVMPAFRKQMASYWWAYATLHLVASFVMSWSLLKSSRSNRITWRGIQYEMRSPERTVVIPG
;
A
#
# COMPACT_ATOMS: atom_id res chain seq x y z
N ARG A 1 25.26 -3.37 4.66
CA ARG A 1 25.75 -2.45 3.60
C ARG A 1 24.54 -1.98 2.77
N ILE A 2 24.43 -0.69 2.45
CA ILE A 2 23.34 -0.16 1.63
C ILE A 2 23.66 -0.45 0.15
N GLY A 3 22.76 -1.15 -0.54
CA GLY A 3 22.89 -1.46 -1.97
C GLY A 3 22.04 -0.56 -2.85
N ALA A 4 20.91 -0.09 -2.35
CA ALA A 4 20.04 0.87 -3.04
C ALA A 4 19.35 1.80 -2.04
N THR A 5 18.87 2.94 -2.54
CA THR A 5 18.03 3.88 -1.81
C THR A 5 16.72 4.08 -2.56
N SER A 6 15.66 4.42 -1.83
CA SER A 6 14.36 4.69 -2.41
C SER A 6 13.63 5.78 -1.66
N GLY A 7 12.99 6.68 -2.40
CA GLY A 7 11.84 7.42 -1.94
C GLY A 7 10.57 6.59 -2.10
N TYR A 8 9.44 7.26 -2.24
CA TYR A 8 8.17 6.63 -2.59
C TYR A 8 7.25 7.65 -3.24
N ARG A 9 6.18 7.18 -3.89
CA ARG A 9 5.10 8.08 -4.31
C ARG A 9 4.24 8.46 -3.12
N TRP A 10 3.80 9.70 -3.10
CA TRP A 10 2.68 10.14 -2.28
C TRP A 10 1.58 10.68 -3.19
N TYR A 11 0.45 9.97 -3.27
CA TYR A 11 -0.70 10.49 -4.00
C TYR A 11 -1.30 11.67 -3.24
N MET A 12 -1.17 12.86 -3.79
CA MET A 12 -1.80 14.05 -3.22
C MET A 12 -3.31 14.02 -3.50
N PRO A 13 -4.15 14.33 -2.50
CA PRO A 13 -5.57 14.50 -2.75
C PRO A 13 -5.86 15.59 -3.78
N ILE A 14 -6.80 15.33 -4.68
CA ILE A 14 -7.30 16.30 -5.64
C ILE A 14 -8.61 16.88 -5.12
N LYS A 15 -8.68 18.21 -5.00
CA LYS A 15 -9.88 18.92 -4.54
C LYS A 15 -11.10 18.49 -5.35
N GLY A 16 -12.19 18.14 -4.67
CA GLY A 16 -13.43 17.68 -5.30
C GLY A 16 -13.42 16.23 -5.81
N ASN A 17 -12.38 15.42 -5.51
CA ASN A 17 -12.33 14.02 -5.91
C ASN A 17 -12.17 13.09 -4.69
N PHE A 18 -13.29 12.59 -4.17
CA PHE A 18 -13.34 11.70 -3.01
C PHE A 18 -12.41 10.47 -3.14
N TRP A 19 -12.40 9.82 -4.31
CA TRP A 19 -11.59 8.61 -4.48
C TRP A 19 -10.08 8.87 -4.50
N SER A 20 -9.62 10.08 -4.85
CA SER A 20 -8.21 10.46 -4.68
C SER A 20 -7.83 10.62 -3.20
N LEU A 21 -8.75 11.06 -2.34
CA LEU A 21 -8.54 11.08 -0.89
C LEU A 21 -8.37 9.65 -0.37
N VAL A 22 -9.30 8.75 -0.69
CA VAL A 22 -9.21 7.34 -0.29
C VAL A 22 -7.91 6.71 -0.80
N ARG A 23 -7.50 7.00 -2.04
CA ARG A 23 -6.22 6.53 -2.59
C ARG A 23 -5.02 7.04 -1.79
N SER A 24 -5.04 8.30 -1.39
CA SER A 24 -3.98 8.92 -0.59
C SER A 24 -3.86 8.25 0.78
N VAL A 25 -4.99 8.05 1.48
CA VAL A 25 -5.04 7.36 2.77
C VAL A 25 -4.55 5.92 2.64
N TRP A 26 -4.99 5.20 1.60
CA TRP A 26 -4.51 3.85 1.31
C TRP A 26 -3.01 3.81 1.04
N ASN A 27 -2.49 4.76 0.25
CA ASN A 27 -1.08 4.84 -0.11
C ASN A 27 -0.18 5.18 1.09
N MET A 28 -0.65 5.98 2.04
CA MET A 28 0.04 6.26 3.30
C MET A 28 0.33 4.97 4.08
N THR A 29 -0.63 4.04 4.13
CA THR A 29 -0.43 2.75 4.81
C THR A 29 0.72 1.96 4.19
N SER A 30 0.83 1.93 2.86
CA SER A 30 1.98 1.31 2.18
C SER A 30 3.29 2.07 2.40
N ALA A 31 3.25 3.40 2.36
CA ALA A 31 4.43 4.23 2.61
C ALA A 31 4.99 4.02 4.03
N ASN A 32 4.11 3.81 5.02
CA ASN A 32 4.50 3.56 6.41
C ASN A 32 5.38 2.31 6.56
N VAL A 33 5.22 1.30 5.70
CA VAL A 33 6.04 0.08 5.71
C VAL A 33 7.52 0.38 5.46
N LEU A 34 7.82 1.43 4.68
CA LEU A 34 9.19 1.84 4.34
C LEU A 34 9.95 2.49 5.51
N PHE A 35 9.31 2.71 6.66
CA PHE A 35 10.03 3.06 7.89
C PHE A 35 10.63 1.84 8.59
N SER A 36 10.32 0.61 8.12
CA SER A 36 10.95 -0.62 8.61
C SER A 36 12.01 -1.09 7.63
N ASP A 37 13.29 -1.00 8.03
CA ASP A 37 14.43 -1.40 7.19
C ASP A 37 14.31 -2.86 6.66
N LYS A 38 13.62 -3.74 7.39
CA LYS A 38 13.33 -5.12 6.99
C LYS A 38 12.43 -5.23 5.75
N TYR A 39 11.47 -4.32 5.63
CA TYR A 39 10.42 -4.36 4.60
C TYR A 39 10.63 -3.33 3.49
N ASN A 40 11.72 -2.56 3.55
CA ASN A 40 12.06 -1.60 2.51
C ASN A 40 12.15 -2.28 1.13
N PHE A 41 11.68 -1.56 0.12
CA PHE A 41 11.76 -1.93 -1.29
C PHE A 41 12.03 -0.66 -2.11
N ALA A 42 12.57 -0.84 -3.31
CA ALA A 42 12.76 0.23 -4.27
C ALA A 42 11.44 0.53 -4.98
N TRP A 43 11.14 1.82 -5.17
CA TRP A 43 10.05 2.27 -6.02
C TRP A 43 10.62 2.97 -7.25
N GLY A 44 10.23 2.51 -8.43
CA GLY A 44 10.87 2.92 -9.70
C GLY A 44 10.86 4.42 -9.99
N GLY A 45 9.92 5.18 -9.42
CA GLY A 45 9.84 6.63 -9.63
C GLY A 45 10.79 7.47 -8.76
N SER A 46 11.51 6.87 -7.81
CA SER A 46 12.51 7.59 -7.00
C SER A 46 13.48 6.61 -6.32
N MET A 47 14.30 5.90 -7.10
CA MET A 47 15.31 4.99 -6.56
C MET A 47 16.72 5.33 -7.06
N ALA A 48 17.75 4.97 -6.30
CA ALA A 48 19.14 5.09 -6.72
C ALA A 48 19.98 3.89 -6.26
N ILE A 49 20.92 3.49 -7.12
CA ILE A 49 21.85 2.37 -6.92
C ILE A 49 23.21 2.73 -7.53
N ARG A 50 24.30 2.28 -6.91
CA ARG A 50 25.65 2.47 -7.49
C ARG A 50 25.81 1.59 -8.72
N ARG A 51 26.44 2.12 -9.77
CA ARG A 51 26.75 1.38 -11.00
C ARG A 51 27.44 0.04 -10.71
N THR A 52 28.45 0.05 -9.85
CA THR A 52 29.20 -1.16 -9.48
C THR A 52 28.30 -2.25 -8.89
N THR A 53 27.43 -1.90 -7.93
CA THR A 53 26.45 -2.84 -7.35
C THR A 53 25.41 -3.29 -8.37
N PHE A 54 24.97 -2.40 -9.26
CA PHE A 54 24.02 -2.73 -10.33
C PHE A 54 24.58 -3.76 -11.31
N GLU A 55 25.85 -3.61 -11.70
CA GLU A 55 26.57 -4.53 -12.57
C GLU A 55 26.87 -5.87 -11.86
N GLU A 56 27.34 -5.82 -10.61
CA GLU A 56 27.60 -6.98 -9.74
C GLU A 56 26.35 -7.88 -9.59
N LEU A 57 25.19 -7.26 -9.35
CA LEU A 57 23.91 -7.95 -9.19
C LEU A 57 23.25 -8.35 -10.54
N ARG A 58 23.89 -8.03 -11.67
CA ARG A 58 23.44 -8.35 -13.03
C ARG A 58 21.98 -7.92 -13.29
N ILE A 59 21.62 -6.72 -12.84
CA ILE A 59 20.23 -6.24 -12.86
C ILE A 59 19.62 -6.22 -14.27
N VAL A 60 20.38 -5.78 -15.28
CA VAL A 60 19.93 -5.76 -16.70
C VAL A 60 19.40 -7.11 -17.14
N ARG A 61 20.11 -8.19 -16.83
CA ARG A 61 19.70 -9.55 -17.18
C ARG A 61 18.39 -9.94 -16.49
N LYS A 62 18.21 -9.55 -15.23
CA LYS A 62 17.00 -9.87 -14.46
C LYS A 62 15.77 -9.09 -14.92
N TRP A 63 15.94 -7.87 -15.43
CA TRP A 63 14.84 -7.07 -15.98
C TRP A 63 14.26 -7.62 -17.29
N GLN A 64 14.98 -8.48 -18.01
CA GLN A 64 14.53 -8.99 -19.31
C GLN A 64 13.25 -9.83 -19.23
N THR A 65 12.89 -10.38 -18.06
CA THR A 65 11.87 -11.43 -17.98
C THR A 65 10.75 -11.16 -16.96
N GLY A 66 10.89 -10.15 -16.10
CA GLY A 66 9.87 -9.81 -15.10
C GLY A 66 9.10 -8.53 -15.45
N LEU A 67 7.95 -8.36 -14.79
CA LEU A 67 7.03 -7.23 -15.02
C LEU A 67 7.52 -5.93 -14.37
N SER A 68 7.96 -6.02 -13.10
CA SER A 68 8.25 -4.87 -12.25
C SER A 68 9.76 -4.72 -12.09
N ASP A 69 10.33 -3.71 -12.74
CA ASP A 69 11.75 -3.39 -12.68
C ASP A 69 12.22 -3.12 -11.24
N ASP A 70 11.45 -2.36 -10.49
CA ASP A 70 11.74 -1.98 -9.12
C ASP A 70 11.69 -3.15 -8.12
N MET A 71 10.73 -4.06 -8.26
CA MET A 71 10.64 -5.26 -7.40
C MET A 71 11.72 -6.29 -7.73
N ILE A 72 12.08 -6.45 -9.00
CA ILE A 72 13.22 -7.29 -9.42
C ILE A 72 14.52 -6.75 -8.83
N LEU A 73 14.74 -5.44 -8.94
CA LEU A 73 15.90 -4.78 -8.33
C LEU A 73 15.88 -4.99 -6.81
N SER A 74 14.72 -4.84 -6.18
CA SER A 74 14.57 -5.02 -4.73
C SER A 74 14.97 -6.43 -4.28
N GLN A 75 14.50 -7.46 -4.99
CA GLN A 75 14.87 -8.84 -4.70
C GLN A 75 16.36 -9.09 -4.93
N ALA A 76 16.93 -8.59 -6.02
CA ALA A 76 18.33 -8.77 -6.34
C ALA A 76 19.25 -8.12 -5.29
N VAL A 77 18.92 -6.89 -4.86
CA VAL A 77 19.66 -6.19 -3.80
C VAL A 77 19.60 -6.96 -2.49
N LYS A 78 18.41 -7.41 -2.06
CA LYS A 78 18.26 -8.20 -0.82
C LYS A 78 18.95 -9.56 -0.90
N ALA A 79 18.85 -10.25 -2.03
CA ALA A 79 19.49 -11.54 -2.26
C ALA A 79 21.03 -11.44 -2.28
N GLY A 80 21.58 -10.30 -2.71
CA GLY A 80 23.00 -9.99 -2.60
C GLY A 80 23.46 -9.58 -1.19
N GLY A 81 22.60 -9.70 -0.17
CA GLY A 81 22.94 -9.34 1.22
C GLY A 81 22.94 -7.83 1.50
N TYR A 82 22.46 -7.01 0.56
CA TYR A 82 22.37 -5.57 0.72
C TYR A 82 21.03 -5.12 1.30
N GLN A 83 21.06 -3.97 1.96
CA GLN A 83 19.84 -3.29 2.43
C GLN A 83 19.38 -2.23 1.43
N ILE A 84 18.07 -2.01 1.38
CA ILE A 84 17.46 -0.87 0.69
C ILE A 84 17.13 0.17 1.76
N LYS A 85 17.64 1.40 1.61
CA LYS A 85 17.36 2.47 2.57
C LYS A 85 16.27 3.40 2.06
N PHE A 86 15.22 3.59 2.86
CA PHE A 86 14.21 4.60 2.59
C PHE A 86 14.75 6.00 2.87
N VAL A 87 14.50 6.93 1.94
CA VAL A 87 14.88 8.34 2.01
C VAL A 87 13.59 9.17 1.97
N PRO A 88 13.01 9.52 3.13
CA PRO A 88 11.72 10.24 3.20
C PRO A 88 11.71 11.58 2.45
N GLN A 89 12.87 12.24 2.36
CA GLN A 89 13.04 13.51 1.65
C GLN A 89 12.90 13.35 0.13
N SER A 90 13.03 12.13 -0.39
CA SER A 90 12.85 11.79 -1.81
C SER A 90 11.44 11.29 -2.11
N ILE A 91 10.44 11.55 -1.26
CA ILE A 91 9.04 11.25 -1.59
C ILE A 91 8.59 12.16 -2.74
N VAL A 92 8.02 11.56 -3.78
CA VAL A 92 7.52 12.26 -4.97
C VAL A 92 6.02 12.46 -4.85
N ALA A 93 5.58 13.72 -4.83
CA ALA A 93 4.17 14.06 -4.89
C ALA A 93 3.59 13.68 -6.27
N THR A 94 2.48 12.93 -6.28
CA THR A 94 1.79 12.48 -7.49
C THR A 94 0.36 13.00 -7.49
N TYR A 95 -0.02 13.69 -8.58
CA TYR A 95 -1.34 14.31 -8.75
C TYR A 95 -2.13 13.60 -9.82
N GLU A 96 -3.17 12.87 -9.44
CA GLU A 96 -4.01 12.18 -10.41
C GLU A 96 -5.42 12.02 -9.83
N LYS A 97 -6.43 12.38 -10.64
CA LYS A 97 -7.84 12.09 -10.32
C LYS A 97 -8.08 10.60 -10.48
N THR A 98 -8.94 10.03 -9.65
CA THR A 98 -9.33 8.63 -9.80
C THR A 98 -10.83 8.45 -9.59
N SER A 99 -11.38 7.43 -10.21
CA SER A 99 -12.73 6.93 -9.95
C SER A 99 -12.65 5.76 -8.97
N TRP A 100 -13.79 5.30 -8.44
CA TRP A 100 -13.82 4.09 -7.63
C TRP A 100 -13.30 2.86 -8.41
N ARG A 101 -13.66 2.73 -9.69
CA ARG A 101 -13.23 1.60 -10.55
C ARG A 101 -11.72 1.62 -10.74
N SER A 102 -11.18 2.78 -11.11
CA SER A 102 -9.75 2.98 -11.32
C SER A 102 -8.96 2.81 -10.02
N LEU A 103 -9.51 3.23 -8.88
CA LEU A 103 -8.94 2.98 -7.56
C LEU A 103 -8.82 1.47 -7.30
N LEU A 104 -9.91 0.72 -7.41
CA LEU A 104 -9.91 -0.72 -7.14
C LEU A 104 -9.01 -1.50 -8.11
N GLU A 105 -9.00 -1.13 -9.39
CA GLU A 105 -8.07 -1.70 -10.36
C GLU A 105 -6.62 -1.45 -9.94
N TRP A 106 -6.30 -0.20 -9.60
CA TRP A 106 -4.96 0.21 -9.21
C TRP A 106 -4.50 -0.49 -7.93
N THR A 107 -5.27 -0.46 -6.84
CA THR A 107 -4.89 -1.09 -5.56
C THR A 107 -4.75 -2.59 -5.69
N SER A 108 -5.64 -3.23 -6.46
CA SER A 108 -5.56 -4.67 -6.72
C SER A 108 -4.29 -5.02 -7.49
N ARG A 109 -3.92 -4.23 -8.52
CA ARG A 109 -2.65 -4.40 -9.23
C ARG A 109 -1.45 -4.27 -8.29
N GLN A 110 -1.43 -3.26 -7.42
CA GLN A 110 -0.34 -3.09 -6.44
C GLN A 110 -0.19 -4.34 -5.56
N LEU A 111 -1.29 -4.87 -5.01
CA LEU A 111 -1.22 -6.02 -4.12
C LEU A 111 -0.99 -7.35 -4.85
N THR A 112 -1.37 -7.48 -6.13
CA THR A 112 -0.97 -8.63 -6.95
C THR A 112 0.53 -8.62 -7.20
N ILE A 113 1.12 -7.46 -7.50
CA ILE A 113 2.59 -7.31 -7.62
C ILE A 113 3.26 -7.66 -6.29
N VAL A 114 2.81 -7.08 -5.16
CA VAL A 114 3.38 -7.41 -3.84
C VAL A 114 3.24 -8.91 -3.52
N ARG A 115 2.11 -9.56 -3.84
CA ARG A 115 1.95 -11.00 -3.64
C ARG A 115 2.96 -11.82 -4.45
N MET A 116 3.18 -11.44 -5.70
CA MET A 116 4.11 -12.14 -6.59
C MET A 116 5.55 -11.98 -6.10
N TYR A 117 5.97 -10.76 -5.78
CA TYR A 117 7.37 -10.46 -5.46
C TYR A 117 7.73 -10.61 -3.98
N GLU A 118 6.80 -10.43 -3.05
CA GLU A 118 7.03 -10.46 -1.60
C GLU A 118 5.89 -11.22 -0.89
N PRO A 119 5.70 -12.53 -1.17
CA PRO A 119 4.54 -13.29 -0.68
C PRO A 119 4.45 -13.37 0.84
N LYS A 120 5.58 -13.33 1.55
CA LYS A 120 5.62 -13.30 3.02
C LYS A 120 5.05 -11.99 3.57
N LEU A 121 5.46 -10.85 3.00
CA LEU A 121 4.92 -9.54 3.37
C LEU A 121 3.43 -9.45 3.03
N TRP A 122 3.03 -9.99 1.88
CA TRP A 122 1.62 -10.05 1.49
C TRP A 122 0.79 -10.84 2.51
N LYS A 123 1.23 -12.04 2.93
CA LYS A 123 0.53 -12.85 3.94
C LYS A 123 0.46 -12.13 5.29
N PHE A 124 1.57 -11.52 5.70
CA PHE A 124 1.66 -10.73 6.92
C PHE A 124 0.73 -9.52 6.90
N ALA A 125 0.51 -8.89 5.74
CA ALA A 125 -0.47 -7.82 5.59
C ALA A 125 -1.91 -8.37 5.55
N ALA A 126 -2.16 -9.48 4.85
CA ALA A 126 -3.49 -10.00 4.60
C ALA A 126 -4.20 -10.48 5.86
N PHE A 127 -3.52 -11.27 6.69
CA PHE A 127 -4.14 -11.92 7.84
C PHE A 127 -4.64 -10.91 8.90
N PRO A 128 -3.80 -9.98 9.42
CA PRO A 128 -4.26 -8.97 10.36
C PRO A 128 -5.34 -8.08 9.75
N GLN A 129 -5.20 -7.69 8.48
CA GLN A 129 -6.13 -6.82 7.79
C GLN A 129 -7.55 -7.42 7.71
N TRP A 130 -7.67 -8.70 7.37
CA TRP A 130 -8.97 -9.37 7.36
C TRP A 130 -9.51 -9.61 8.77
N LEU A 131 -8.64 -9.95 9.73
CA LEU A 131 -9.04 -10.16 11.12
C LEU A 131 -9.60 -8.87 11.74
N PHE A 132 -8.92 -7.73 11.57
CA PHE A 132 -9.41 -6.44 12.06
C PHE A 132 -10.76 -6.07 11.46
N ASN A 133 -10.92 -6.20 10.14
CA ASN A 133 -12.19 -5.91 9.49
C ASN A 133 -13.31 -6.85 9.95
N LEU A 134 -13.02 -8.14 10.16
CA LEU A 134 -14.01 -9.10 10.65
C LEU A 134 -14.47 -8.76 12.08
N ILE A 135 -13.50 -8.47 12.97
CA ILE A 135 -13.78 -8.05 14.35
C ILE A 135 -14.63 -6.77 14.35
N PHE A 136 -14.26 -5.78 13.54
CA PHE A 136 -15.01 -4.53 13.42
C PHE A 136 -16.44 -4.75 12.92
N LEU A 137 -16.64 -5.60 11.90
CA LEU A 137 -17.96 -5.93 11.38
C LEU A 137 -18.82 -6.67 12.41
N LEU A 138 -18.23 -7.61 13.15
CA LEU A 138 -18.93 -8.35 14.20
C LEU A 138 -19.33 -7.42 15.36
N GLY A 139 -18.44 -6.54 15.81
CA GLY A 139 -18.75 -5.51 16.80
C GLY A 139 -19.90 -4.60 16.34
N SER A 140 -19.81 -4.10 15.10
CA SER A 140 -20.84 -3.25 14.50
C SER A 140 -22.21 -3.94 14.44
N TYR A 141 -22.23 -5.23 14.06
CA TYR A 141 -23.45 -6.04 14.04
C TYR A 141 -24.05 -6.22 15.44
N LEU A 142 -23.23 -6.54 16.45
CA LEU A 142 -23.70 -6.74 17.82
C LEU A 142 -24.27 -5.46 18.43
N VAL A 143 -23.62 -4.31 18.19
CA VAL A 143 -24.14 -2.99 18.59
C VAL A 143 -25.46 -2.71 17.89
N LEU A 144 -25.53 -2.85 16.56
CA LEU A 144 -26.75 -2.59 15.80
C LEU A 144 -27.90 -3.49 16.25
N LYS A 145 -27.64 -4.78 16.44
CA LYS A 145 -28.64 -5.73 16.94
C LYS A 145 -29.17 -5.31 18.31
N GLY A 146 -28.28 -5.00 19.27
CA GLY A 146 -28.70 -4.60 20.61
C GLY A 146 -29.51 -3.29 20.62
N LEU A 147 -29.16 -2.33 19.76
CA LEU A 147 -29.96 -1.10 19.58
C LEU A 147 -31.35 -1.39 19.02
N LEU A 148 -31.45 -2.25 17.99
CA LEU A 148 -32.73 -2.58 17.34
C LEU A 148 -33.65 -3.44 18.22
N THR A 149 -33.08 -4.32 19.06
CA THR A 149 -33.85 -5.19 19.97
C THR A 149 -33.97 -4.61 21.38
N ASN A 150 -33.52 -3.37 21.60
CA ASN A 150 -33.45 -2.71 22.90
C ASN A 150 -32.84 -3.62 24.01
N SER A 151 -31.84 -4.39 23.63
CA SER A 151 -31.18 -5.38 24.48
C SER A 151 -29.83 -4.84 24.98
N VAL A 152 -29.32 -5.41 26.08
CA VAL A 152 -28.00 -5.05 26.61
C VAL A 152 -26.93 -5.30 25.55
N ILE A 153 -26.19 -4.25 25.19
CA ILE A 153 -25.04 -4.34 24.28
C ILE A 153 -23.82 -4.76 25.11
N PRO A 154 -23.20 -5.93 24.83
CA PRO A 154 -22.03 -6.37 25.57
C PRO A 154 -20.89 -5.36 25.43
N VAL A 155 -20.14 -5.10 26.50
CA VAL A 155 -18.93 -4.26 26.47
C VAL A 155 -17.94 -4.71 25.39
N ALA A 156 -17.85 -6.03 25.16
CA ALA A 156 -17.05 -6.61 24.08
C ALA A 156 -17.42 -6.03 22.70
N ALA A 157 -18.70 -5.78 22.40
CA ALA A 157 -19.12 -5.22 21.11
C ALA A 157 -18.55 -3.81 20.90
N TRP A 158 -18.54 -2.98 21.95
CA TRP A 158 -17.91 -1.65 21.92
C TRP A 158 -16.39 -1.73 21.75
N LEU A 159 -15.73 -2.66 22.46
CA LEU A 159 -14.29 -2.87 22.32
C LEU A 159 -13.90 -3.34 20.91
N MET A 160 -14.74 -4.15 20.26
CA MET A 160 -14.53 -4.57 18.87
C MET A 160 -14.64 -3.40 17.87
N MET A 161 -15.35 -2.32 18.23
CA MET A 161 -15.41 -1.08 17.46
C MET A 161 -14.27 -0.10 17.75
N SER A 162 -13.34 -0.44 18.66
CA SER A 162 -12.21 0.42 19.02
C SER A 162 -11.26 0.73 17.85
N ASP A 163 -11.29 -0.07 16.78
CA ASP A 163 -10.54 0.22 15.54
C ASP A 163 -10.93 1.57 14.93
N LEU A 164 -12.18 2.02 15.09
CA LEU A 164 -12.63 3.32 14.58
C LEU A 164 -11.85 4.49 15.23
N PRO A 165 -11.87 4.70 16.56
CA PRO A 165 -11.09 5.75 17.19
C PRO A 165 -9.58 5.49 17.16
N MET A 166 -9.13 4.24 17.40
CA MET A 166 -7.70 3.92 17.42
C MET A 166 -7.06 4.06 16.05
N GLY A 167 -7.72 3.56 15.00
CA GLY A 167 -7.26 3.72 13.63
C GLY A 167 -7.20 5.20 13.22
N GLY A 168 -8.17 6.01 13.67
CA GLY A 168 -8.15 7.46 13.44
C GLY A 168 -6.95 8.15 14.11
N ILE A 169 -6.65 7.80 15.36
CA ILE A 169 -5.48 8.32 16.09
C ILE A 169 -4.18 7.90 15.39
N ILE A 170 -4.02 6.60 15.10
CA ILE A 170 -2.81 6.04 14.47
C ILE A 170 -2.58 6.71 13.10
N ASN A 171 -3.61 6.84 12.27
CA ASN A 171 -3.48 7.45 10.96
C ASN A 171 -3.22 8.97 11.04
N SER A 172 -3.76 9.65 12.05
CA SER A 172 -3.45 11.08 12.30
C SER A 172 -1.99 11.29 12.70
N VAL A 173 -1.44 10.40 13.54
CA VAL A 173 -0.01 10.41 13.89
C VAL A 173 0.85 10.14 12.65
N ARG A 174 0.51 9.12 11.86
CA ARG A 174 1.21 8.81 10.59
C ARG A 174 1.19 9.99 9.64
N PHE A 175 0.03 10.59 9.43
CA PHE A 175 -0.14 11.75 8.57
C PHE A 175 0.74 12.92 9.05
N SER A 176 0.75 13.20 10.36
CA SER A 176 1.59 14.23 10.96
C SER A 176 3.10 13.95 10.76
N THR A 177 3.52 12.69 10.83
CA THR A 177 4.89 12.28 10.51
C THR A 177 5.23 12.54 9.05
N PHE A 178 4.34 12.17 8.11
CA PHE A 178 4.54 12.44 6.69
C PHE A 178 4.59 13.94 6.37
N GLN A 179 3.78 14.76 7.04
CA GLN A 179 3.87 16.22 6.93
C GLN A 179 5.22 16.79 7.38
N LYS A 180 5.86 16.19 8.40
CA LYS A 180 7.18 16.62 8.89
C LYS A 180 8.30 16.25 7.91
N VAL A 181 8.23 15.08 7.30
CA VAL A 181 9.26 14.62 6.33
C VAL A 181 9.06 15.19 4.92
N MET A 182 7.89 15.76 4.63
CA MET A 182 7.56 16.43 3.37
C MET A 182 7.26 17.94 3.57
N PRO A 183 8.22 18.75 4.06
CA PRO A 183 7.96 20.14 4.46
C PRO A 183 7.43 21.00 3.32
N ALA A 184 7.87 20.75 2.08
CA ALA A 184 7.42 21.48 0.88
C ALA A 184 5.90 21.33 0.63
N PHE A 185 5.28 20.22 1.05
CA PHE A 185 3.87 19.94 0.82
C PHE A 185 3.01 20.08 2.08
N ARG A 186 3.60 20.47 3.22
CA ARG A 186 2.92 20.51 4.53
C ARG A 186 1.62 21.33 4.50
N LYS A 187 1.67 22.54 3.91
CA LYS A 187 0.49 23.44 3.80
C LYS A 187 -0.62 22.82 2.96
N GLN A 188 -0.26 22.20 1.83
CA GLN A 188 -1.21 21.57 0.93
C GLN A 188 -1.85 20.33 1.55
N MET A 189 -1.08 19.55 2.31
CA MET A 189 -1.59 18.36 3.01
C MET A 189 -2.51 18.77 4.17
N ALA A 190 -2.22 19.87 4.87
CA ALA A 190 -2.91 20.26 6.10
C ALA A 190 -4.44 20.35 5.97
N SER A 191 -4.97 20.78 4.83
CA SER A 191 -6.43 20.86 4.60
C SER A 191 -7.14 19.50 4.58
N TYR A 192 -6.39 18.41 4.51
CA TYR A 192 -6.92 17.05 4.36
C TYR A 192 -6.72 16.17 5.59
N TRP A 193 -6.27 16.72 6.73
CA TRP A 193 -6.01 15.95 7.96
C TRP A 193 -7.19 15.05 8.36
N TRP A 194 -8.41 15.58 8.25
CA TRP A 194 -9.64 14.89 8.62
C TRP A 194 -9.83 13.61 7.80
N ALA A 195 -9.42 13.60 6.53
CA ALA A 195 -9.57 12.46 5.65
C ALA A 195 -8.69 11.28 6.11
N TYR A 196 -7.48 11.55 6.59
CA TYR A 196 -6.61 10.51 7.15
C TYR A 196 -7.14 10.01 8.49
N ALA A 197 -7.76 10.88 9.29
CA ALA A 197 -8.37 10.51 10.56
C ALA A 197 -9.65 9.69 10.41
N THR A 198 -10.47 9.92 9.38
CA THR A 198 -11.82 9.31 9.26
C THR A 198 -11.96 8.30 8.13
N LEU A 199 -11.26 8.46 7.00
CA LEU A 199 -11.39 7.56 5.84
C LEU A 199 -10.48 6.33 5.94
N HIS A 200 -9.80 6.13 7.07
CA HIS A 200 -8.94 4.96 7.29
C HIS A 200 -9.73 3.66 7.18
N LEU A 201 -10.98 3.60 7.66
CA LEU A 201 -11.85 2.44 7.51
C LEU A 201 -12.18 2.16 6.04
N VAL A 202 -12.50 3.21 5.26
CA VAL A 202 -12.78 3.06 3.83
C VAL A 202 -11.54 2.51 3.11
N ALA A 203 -10.37 3.06 3.40
CA ALA A 203 -9.10 2.56 2.86
C ALA A 203 -8.82 1.11 3.33
N SER A 204 -9.17 0.76 4.56
CA SER A 204 -9.06 -0.58 5.14
C SER A 204 -9.93 -1.60 4.37
N PHE A 205 -11.19 -1.29 4.08
CA PHE A 205 -12.03 -2.14 3.24
C PHE A 205 -11.55 -2.25 1.79
N VAL A 206 -11.06 -1.15 1.20
CA VAL A 206 -10.41 -1.17 -0.13
C VAL A 206 -9.17 -2.07 -0.12
N MET A 207 -8.37 -2.04 0.95
CA MET A 207 -7.21 -2.92 1.13
C MET A 207 -7.64 -4.38 1.22
N SER A 208 -8.61 -4.70 2.07
CA SER A 208 -9.17 -6.05 2.22
C SER A 208 -9.70 -6.62 0.91
N TRP A 209 -10.44 -5.81 0.14
CA TRP A 209 -10.89 -6.18 -1.20
C TRP A 209 -9.73 -6.44 -2.16
N SER A 210 -8.74 -5.56 -2.16
CA SER A 210 -7.57 -5.66 -3.05
C SER A 210 -6.72 -6.89 -2.73
N LEU A 211 -6.56 -7.22 -1.45
CA LEU A 211 -5.90 -8.44 -0.99
C LEU A 211 -6.67 -9.66 -1.49
N LEU A 212 -7.99 -9.68 -1.30
CA LEU A 212 -8.85 -10.76 -1.75
C LEU A 212 -8.83 -10.95 -3.28
N LYS A 213 -8.87 -9.84 -4.04
CA LYS A 213 -8.76 -9.91 -5.51
C LYS A 213 -7.37 -10.40 -5.92
N SER A 214 -6.33 -9.91 -5.26
CA SER A 214 -4.96 -10.31 -5.58
C SER A 214 -4.70 -11.79 -5.32
N SER A 215 -5.34 -12.42 -4.32
CA SER A 215 -5.16 -13.85 -4.03
C SER A 215 -5.77 -14.77 -5.08
N ARG A 216 -6.74 -14.28 -5.87
CA ARG A 216 -7.48 -15.08 -6.87
C ARG A 216 -6.91 -15.02 -8.27
N SER A 217 -6.02 -14.07 -8.57
CA SER A 217 -5.50 -13.88 -9.92
C SER A 217 -4.06 -13.44 -9.93
N ASN A 218 -3.27 -14.06 -10.82
CA ASN A 218 -1.93 -13.62 -11.20
C ASN A 218 -1.95 -12.66 -12.41
N ARG A 219 -3.14 -12.30 -12.90
CA ARG A 219 -3.32 -11.45 -14.06
C ARG A 219 -3.56 -10.01 -13.65
N ILE A 220 -2.95 -9.10 -14.38
CA ILE A 220 -3.18 -7.67 -14.24
C ILE A 220 -3.45 -7.05 -15.60
N THR A 221 -4.24 -5.98 -15.61
CA THR A 221 -4.37 -5.10 -16.77
C THR A 221 -3.58 -3.84 -16.47
N TRP A 222 -2.76 -3.41 -17.43
CA TRP A 222 -2.03 -2.17 -17.33
C TRP A 222 -1.96 -1.50 -18.71
N ARG A 223 -2.44 -0.26 -18.79
CA ARG A 223 -2.51 0.52 -20.04
C ARG A 223 -3.19 -0.24 -21.19
N GLY A 224 -4.24 -1.00 -20.87
CA GLY A 224 -4.99 -1.80 -21.86
C GLY A 224 -4.37 -3.15 -22.20
N ILE A 225 -3.15 -3.44 -21.74
CA ILE A 225 -2.47 -4.73 -21.99
C ILE A 225 -2.70 -5.66 -20.80
N GLN A 226 -3.04 -6.93 -21.06
CA GLN A 226 -3.13 -7.96 -20.04
C GLN A 226 -1.82 -8.70 -19.87
N TYR A 227 -1.38 -8.83 -18.63
CA TYR A 227 -0.16 -9.54 -18.25
C TYR A 227 -0.51 -10.68 -17.30
N GLU A 228 0.07 -11.86 -17.52
CA GLU A 228 0.06 -12.98 -16.59
C GLU A 228 1.44 -13.15 -15.97
N MET A 229 1.55 -12.89 -14.67
CA MET A 229 2.77 -13.14 -13.93
C MET A 229 2.82 -14.62 -13.52
N ARG A 230 3.63 -15.43 -14.19
CA ARG A 230 3.80 -16.86 -13.85
C ARG A 230 4.77 -17.04 -12.68
N SER A 231 5.77 -16.17 -12.60
CA SER A 231 6.71 -16.06 -11.48
C SER A 231 7.26 -14.62 -11.41
N PRO A 232 8.01 -14.23 -10.36
CA PRO A 232 8.65 -12.92 -10.28
C PRO A 232 9.56 -12.60 -11.48
N GLU A 233 10.19 -13.63 -12.04
CA GLU A 233 11.12 -13.55 -13.18
C GLU A 233 10.48 -14.02 -14.49
N ARG A 234 9.16 -14.22 -14.57
CA ARG A 234 8.49 -14.63 -15.82
C ARG A 234 7.09 -14.05 -15.92
N THR A 235 6.94 -13.09 -16.83
CA THR A 235 5.65 -12.50 -17.21
C THR A 235 5.34 -12.77 -18.68
N VAL A 236 4.09 -13.09 -18.99
CA VAL A 236 3.62 -13.32 -20.35
C VAL A 236 2.55 -12.27 -20.67
N VAL A 237 2.62 -11.67 -21.86
CA VAL A 237 1.55 -10.81 -22.38
C VAL A 237 0.46 -11.72 -22.94
N ILE A 238 -0.78 -11.52 -22.49
CA ILE A 238 -1.94 -12.24 -23.02
C ILE A 238 -2.45 -11.43 -24.23
N PRO A 239 -2.47 -12.00 -25.45
CA PRO A 239 -3.13 -11.37 -26.59
C PRO A 239 -4.60 -11.12 -26.27
N GLY A 240 -5.07 -9.90 -26.53
CA GLY A 240 -6.45 -9.47 -26.30
C GLY A 240 -7.44 -10.05 -27.28
#